data_AF-A0A2R6QY87-F1
#
_entry.id   AF-A0A2R6QY87-F1
#
_cell.length_a   1.000
_cell.length_b   1.000
_cell.length_c   1.000
_cell.angle_alpha   90.00
_cell.angle_beta   90.00
_cell.angle_gamma   90.00
#
_symmetry.space_group_name_H-M   'P 1'
#
loop_
_entity.id
_entity.type
_entity.pdbx_description
1 polymer ?
#
loop_
_entity_poly.entity_id
_entity_poly.type
_entity_poly.pdbx_seq_one_letter_code
_entity_poly.pdbx_strand_id
1 'polypeptide(L)'
;MFIEQEAKNLDDDGRPKRTGTFVTASAHIITAVIGSGVLSLAWAIAQLGWVAGPAVLLGFSFITYFTSTLLADSYRSPDPITGQRNYTYMDVVRAHLGGIKVQLCGLAQYGNLIGVTIGYTITASISMVAVKRSNCFHKHGHHAKCSISNYPFMIIFATIQIILSQIPNFHKLSWLSILAAIMSFTYSSIGLGLAIAKVAGGGHARTSLTGVTVGVDVSASEKVWRSFQAIGDIAFAYAYSTVLIEIQDTLKSHPPENKVMKKASLMGVSTTTLFYVLCGCVGYAAFGNKAPGNFLTGFGFYEPFWLIDFANVCIAVHLIGAYQVFCQPIFGFVETRCRNRWPENKLITSEHAINLPFLGAYHINFFRLMWRTVYVIVTAVIAMIFPFFNDFLGLIGAASFYPLTVYFPIEMHIAQSKMPKYSFTWIWLKILSWACLIVSLVAAAGSIQGLATDLKTYKPFQTQD
;
A
#
# COMPACT_ATOMS: atom_id res chain seq x y z
N MET A 1 37.79 4.68 25.74
CA MET A 1 36.48 5.28 26.05
C MET A 1 35.66 5.60 24.80
N PHE A 2 36.12 6.45 23.87
CA PHE A 2 35.36 6.73 22.62
C PHE A 2 35.14 5.49 21.71
N ILE A 3 36.16 4.64 21.52
CA ILE A 3 36.07 3.43 20.68
C ILE A 3 35.13 2.37 21.28
N GLU A 4 35.08 2.24 22.61
CA GLU A 4 34.14 1.34 23.32
C GLU A 4 32.69 1.84 23.25
N GLN A 5 32.50 3.15 23.11
CA GLN A 5 31.18 3.77 23.04
C GLN A 5 30.62 3.73 21.62
N GLU A 6 31.47 3.79 20.59
CA GLU A 6 31.10 3.50 19.19
C GLU A 6 30.70 2.03 19.00
N ALA A 7 31.46 1.08 19.57
CA ALA A 7 31.13 -0.35 19.48
C ALA A 7 29.78 -0.70 20.14
N LYS A 8 29.34 0.05 21.17
CA LYS A 8 28.02 -0.13 21.81
C LYS A 8 26.83 0.33 20.96
N ASN A 9 27.08 1.12 19.91
CA ASN A 9 26.05 1.73 19.06
C ASN A 9 25.91 1.08 17.67
N LEU A 10 26.58 -0.06 17.43
CA LEU A 10 26.48 -0.82 16.18
C LEU A 10 25.73 -2.15 16.39
N ASP A 11 25.10 -2.62 15.32
CA ASP A 11 24.52 -3.97 15.21
C ASP A 11 25.60 -5.02 14.89
N ASP A 12 25.22 -6.30 14.86
CA ASP A 12 26.06 -7.45 14.48
C ASP A 12 26.60 -7.40 13.04
N ASP A 13 26.06 -6.53 12.19
CA ASP A 13 26.52 -6.27 10.83
C ASP A 13 27.41 -5.01 10.71
N GLY A 14 27.80 -4.40 11.84
CA GLY A 14 28.65 -3.20 11.87
C GLY A 14 27.95 -1.91 11.44
N ARG A 15 26.62 -1.91 11.25
CA ARG A 15 25.81 -0.71 10.93
C ARG A 15 25.24 -0.07 12.20
N PRO A 16 24.78 1.21 12.15
CA PRO A 16 24.10 1.83 13.27
C PRO A 16 22.96 0.96 13.81
N LYS A 17 22.90 0.85 15.14
CA LYS A 17 21.98 -0.06 15.84
C LYS A 17 20.53 0.20 15.48
N ARG A 18 19.84 -0.84 15.01
CA ARG A 18 18.40 -0.80 14.73
C ARG A 18 17.60 -0.88 16.02
N THR A 19 16.51 -0.12 16.10
CA THR A 19 15.70 -0.02 17.33
C THR A 19 14.26 -0.47 17.17
N GLY A 20 13.88 -0.96 15.99
CA GLY A 20 12.53 -1.44 15.72
C GLY A 20 12.14 -2.61 16.61
N THR A 21 10.86 -2.67 16.93
CA THR A 21 10.26 -3.65 17.84
C THR A 21 9.05 -4.30 17.18
N PHE A 22 8.48 -5.30 17.84
CA PHE A 22 7.19 -5.88 17.45
C PHE A 22 6.11 -4.82 17.22
N VAL A 23 6.03 -3.79 18.08
CA VAL A 23 5.02 -2.72 17.98
C VAL A 23 5.25 -1.86 16.75
N THR A 24 6.49 -1.40 16.52
CA THR A 24 6.79 -0.55 15.37
C THR A 24 6.62 -1.32 14.06
N ALA A 25 7.07 -2.58 13.98
CA ALA A 25 6.86 -3.42 12.80
C ALA A 25 5.37 -3.68 12.55
N SER A 26 4.58 -3.99 13.58
CA SER A 26 3.13 -4.14 13.45
C SER A 26 2.47 -2.86 12.95
N ALA A 27 2.88 -1.69 13.46
CA ALA A 27 2.39 -0.39 13.01
C ALA A 27 2.75 -0.10 11.55
N HIS A 28 3.98 -0.44 11.10
CA HIS A 28 4.37 -0.32 9.70
C HIS A 28 3.54 -1.23 8.79
N ILE A 29 3.32 -2.49 9.18
CA ILE A 29 2.48 -3.44 8.43
C ILE A 29 1.05 -2.92 8.35
N ILE A 30 0.45 -2.52 9.48
CA ILE A 30 -0.90 -1.96 9.52
C ILE A 30 -1.00 -0.71 8.64
N THR A 31 -0.04 0.20 8.71
CA THR A 31 0.01 1.42 7.88
C THR A 31 0.08 1.09 6.40
N ALA A 32 0.85 0.07 6.03
CA ALA A 32 1.02 -0.37 4.65
C ALA A 32 -0.24 -1.06 4.10
N VAL A 33 -0.96 -1.78 4.97
CA VAL A 33 -2.12 -2.60 4.59
C VAL A 33 -3.41 -1.78 4.72
N ILE A 34 -3.81 -1.33 5.93
CA ILE A 34 -5.06 -0.57 6.20
C ILE A 34 -4.97 0.86 5.66
N GLY A 35 -4.81 1.05 4.35
CA GLY A 35 -4.75 2.35 3.67
C GLY A 35 -5.89 2.50 2.68
N SER A 36 -5.58 2.90 1.44
CA SER A 36 -6.55 2.97 0.35
C SER A 36 -7.25 1.63 0.06
N GLY A 37 -6.60 0.50 0.39
CA GLY A 37 -7.16 -0.85 0.19
C GLY A 37 -8.49 -1.08 0.90
N VAL A 38 -8.65 -0.67 2.16
CA VAL A 38 -9.93 -0.89 2.89
C VAL A 38 -11.10 -0.11 2.29
N LEU A 39 -10.80 1.00 1.61
CA LEU A 39 -11.81 1.92 1.07
C LEU A 39 -12.54 1.30 -0.14
N SER A 40 -11.85 0.48 -0.94
CA SER A 40 -12.41 -0.21 -2.12
C SER A 40 -13.11 -1.53 -1.82
N LEU A 41 -12.96 -2.08 -0.62
CA LEU A 41 -13.48 -3.42 -0.32
C LEU A 41 -15.00 -3.53 -0.38
N ALA A 42 -15.74 -2.48 -0.01
CA ALA A 42 -17.19 -2.50 -0.15
C ALA A 42 -17.60 -2.62 -1.62
N TRP A 43 -16.91 -1.92 -2.51
CA TRP A 43 -17.10 -2.03 -3.96
C TRP A 43 -16.67 -3.41 -4.48
N ALA A 44 -15.50 -3.90 -4.05
CA ALA A 44 -14.99 -5.21 -4.49
C ALA A 44 -15.93 -6.36 -4.09
N ILE A 45 -16.44 -6.35 -2.85
CA ILE A 45 -17.45 -7.33 -2.40
C ILE A 45 -18.77 -7.11 -3.13
N ALA A 46 -19.14 -5.87 -3.49
CA ALA A 46 -20.32 -5.64 -4.32
C ALA A 46 -20.18 -6.28 -5.71
N GLN A 47 -18.98 -6.27 -6.32
CA GLN A 47 -18.77 -6.93 -7.61
C GLN A 47 -18.81 -8.46 -7.51
N LEU A 48 -18.23 -9.03 -6.44
CA LEU A 48 -18.08 -10.48 -6.27
C LEU A 48 -19.26 -11.17 -5.57
N GLY A 49 -19.99 -10.44 -4.72
CA GLY A 49 -21.11 -10.93 -3.94
C GLY A 49 -20.76 -11.56 -2.59
N TRP A 50 -21.81 -12.02 -1.89
CA TRP A 50 -21.73 -12.59 -0.55
C TRP A 50 -20.91 -13.88 -0.45
N VAL A 51 -20.72 -14.60 -1.56
CA VAL A 51 -19.96 -15.85 -1.57
C VAL A 51 -18.52 -15.60 -1.98
N ALA A 52 -18.31 -15.16 -3.22
CA ALA A 52 -16.95 -15.04 -3.77
C ALA A 52 -16.16 -13.91 -3.10
N GLY A 53 -16.79 -12.79 -2.73
CA GLY A 53 -16.11 -11.65 -2.13
C GLY A 53 -15.37 -12.00 -0.83
N PRO A 54 -16.08 -12.46 0.22
CA PRO A 54 -15.45 -12.88 1.47
C PRO A 54 -14.47 -14.05 1.29
N ALA A 55 -14.80 -15.04 0.44
CA ALA A 55 -13.92 -16.19 0.20
C ALA A 55 -12.58 -15.79 -0.43
N VAL A 56 -12.62 -14.91 -1.44
CA VAL A 56 -11.41 -14.37 -2.08
C VAL A 56 -10.60 -13.55 -1.07
N LEU A 57 -11.24 -12.67 -0.31
CA LEU A 57 -10.59 -11.85 0.72
C LEU A 57 -9.85 -12.72 1.75
N LEU A 58 -10.50 -13.75 2.30
CA LEU A 58 -9.87 -14.68 3.24
C LEU A 58 -8.75 -15.50 2.59
N GLY A 59 -8.92 -15.89 1.32
CA GLY A 59 -7.87 -16.56 0.54
C GLY A 59 -6.62 -15.69 0.40
N PHE A 60 -6.76 -14.43 0.00
CA PHE A 60 -5.66 -13.47 -0.08
C PHE A 60 -5.00 -13.24 1.29
N SER A 61 -5.79 -13.13 2.36
CA SER A 61 -5.25 -13.03 3.73
C SER A 61 -4.36 -14.22 4.07
N PHE A 62 -4.85 -15.44 3.85
CA PHE A 62 -4.12 -16.67 4.18
C PHE A 62 -2.83 -16.78 3.36
N ILE A 63 -2.92 -16.61 2.04
CA ILE A 63 -1.78 -16.70 1.13
C ILE A 63 -0.73 -15.65 1.49
N THR A 64 -1.16 -14.41 1.75
CA THR A 64 -0.26 -13.31 2.11
C THR A 64 0.43 -13.58 3.44
N TYR A 65 -0.30 -14.02 4.47
CA TYR A 65 0.31 -14.39 5.74
C TYR A 65 1.34 -15.51 5.55
N PHE A 66 0.94 -16.61 4.91
CA PHE A 66 1.79 -17.76 4.65
C PHE A 66 3.10 -17.36 3.94
N THR A 67 2.99 -16.69 2.79
CA THR A 67 4.15 -16.27 1.99
C THR A 67 5.01 -15.21 2.70
N SER A 68 4.41 -14.34 3.50
CA SER A 68 5.14 -13.37 4.34
C SER A 68 6.00 -14.07 5.40
N THR A 69 5.54 -15.21 5.94
CA THR A 69 6.39 -15.98 6.87
C THR A 69 7.61 -16.59 6.17
N LEU A 70 7.47 -17.01 4.91
CA LEU A 70 8.59 -17.51 4.09
C LEU A 70 9.57 -16.40 3.74
N LEU A 71 9.04 -15.23 3.36
CA LEU A 71 9.85 -14.05 3.05
C LEU A 71 10.65 -13.59 4.28
N ALA A 72 10.03 -13.61 5.46
CA ALA A 72 10.69 -13.22 6.71
C ALA A 72 11.90 -14.11 7.05
N ASP A 73 11.85 -15.40 6.73
CA ASP A 73 13.00 -16.32 6.91
C ASP A 73 14.11 -16.09 5.88
N SER A 74 13.77 -15.52 4.72
CA SER A 74 14.73 -15.29 3.65
C SER A 74 15.65 -14.09 3.95
N TYR A 75 15.27 -13.21 4.88
CA TYR A 75 16.00 -11.98 5.23
C TYR A 75 17.49 -12.21 5.54
N ARG A 76 17.81 -13.26 6.31
CA ARG A 76 19.20 -13.68 6.54
C ARG A 76 19.55 -14.89 5.67
N SER A 77 20.79 -14.91 5.18
CA SER A 77 21.32 -15.99 4.33
C SER A 77 22.79 -16.27 4.67
N PRO A 78 23.26 -17.55 4.64
CA PRO A 78 22.53 -18.77 4.25
C PRO A 78 21.56 -19.29 5.33
N ASP A 79 21.82 -19.01 6.61
CA ASP A 79 20.96 -19.42 7.71
C ASP A 79 19.95 -18.30 8.08
N PRO A 80 18.67 -18.62 8.37
CA PRO A 80 17.62 -17.63 8.66
C PRO A 80 17.82 -16.80 9.94
N ILE A 81 18.73 -17.20 10.84
CA ILE A 81 18.96 -16.54 12.13
C ILE A 81 20.39 -16.02 12.24
N THR A 82 21.37 -16.82 11.84
CA THR A 82 22.80 -16.52 12.00
C THR A 82 23.45 -16.02 10.71
N GLY A 83 22.74 -16.08 9.59
CA GLY A 83 23.22 -15.59 8.30
C GLY A 83 23.41 -14.08 8.25
N GLN A 84 24.04 -13.62 7.16
CA GLN A 84 24.22 -12.22 6.85
C GLN A 84 22.88 -11.57 6.49
N ARG A 85 22.71 -10.31 6.89
CA ARG A 85 21.50 -9.53 6.63
C ARG A 85 21.44 -9.09 5.17
N ASN A 86 20.24 -9.15 4.59
CA ASN A 86 19.93 -8.57 3.29
C ASN A 86 18.96 -7.41 3.50
N TYR A 87 19.39 -6.20 3.19
CA TYR A 87 18.71 -4.97 3.63
C TYR A 87 17.50 -4.59 2.79
N THR A 88 17.44 -5.06 1.56
CA THR A 88 16.35 -4.78 0.61
C THR A 88 15.80 -6.07 0.04
N TYR A 89 14.57 -6.03 -0.46
CA TYR A 89 13.97 -7.18 -1.12
C TYR A 89 14.87 -7.71 -2.25
N MET A 90 15.41 -6.80 -3.09
CA MET A 90 16.33 -7.18 -4.16
C MET A 90 17.61 -7.85 -3.67
N ASP A 91 18.13 -7.47 -2.50
CA ASP A 91 19.30 -8.10 -1.91
C ASP A 91 18.99 -9.55 -1.50
N VAL A 92 17.80 -9.79 -0.93
CA VAL A 92 17.33 -11.14 -0.57
C VAL A 92 17.21 -12.01 -1.83
N VAL A 93 16.62 -11.49 -2.91
CA VAL A 93 16.53 -12.21 -4.19
C VAL A 93 17.92 -12.47 -4.78
N ARG A 94 18.86 -11.52 -4.64
CA ARG A 94 20.24 -11.70 -5.08
C ARG A 94 20.96 -12.80 -4.31
N ALA A 95 20.76 -12.86 -2.99
CA ALA A 95 21.40 -13.85 -2.12
C ALA A 95 20.91 -15.28 -2.36
N HIS A 96 19.63 -15.46 -2.72
CA HIS A 96 19.04 -16.80 -2.87
C HIS A 96 18.89 -17.28 -4.32
N LEU A 97 18.60 -16.38 -5.27
CA LEU A 97 18.23 -16.76 -6.64
C LEU A 97 19.21 -16.23 -7.70
N GLY A 98 19.76 -15.03 -7.50
CA GLY A 98 20.73 -14.42 -8.41
C GLY A 98 20.22 -14.19 -9.84
N GLY A 99 21.14 -13.85 -10.75
CA GLY A 99 20.88 -13.73 -12.19
C GLY A 99 19.76 -12.76 -12.59
N ILE A 100 19.02 -13.10 -13.65
CA ILE A 100 17.94 -12.27 -14.21
C ILE A 100 16.77 -12.03 -13.23
N LYS A 101 16.58 -12.94 -12.27
CA LYS A 101 15.52 -12.84 -11.25
C LYS A 101 15.67 -11.59 -10.38
N VAL A 102 16.90 -11.12 -10.16
CA VAL A 102 17.15 -9.86 -9.44
C VAL A 102 16.61 -8.66 -10.22
N GLN A 103 16.81 -8.63 -11.54
CA GLN A 103 16.31 -7.54 -12.38
C GLN A 103 14.78 -7.54 -12.47
N LEU A 104 14.17 -8.73 -12.62
CA LEU A 104 12.72 -8.89 -12.61
C LEU A 104 12.11 -8.48 -11.26
N CYS A 105 12.76 -8.83 -10.14
CA CYS A 105 12.37 -8.38 -8.81
C CYS A 105 12.43 -6.85 -8.70
N GLY A 106 13.53 -6.22 -9.12
CA GLY A 106 13.65 -4.77 -9.09
C GLY A 106 12.61 -4.05 -9.94
N LEU A 107 12.32 -4.56 -11.14
CA LEU A 107 11.27 -4.02 -12.01
C LEU A 107 9.89 -4.13 -11.36
N ALA A 108 9.55 -5.31 -10.82
CA ALA A 108 8.27 -5.52 -10.16
C ALA A 108 8.14 -4.67 -8.89
N GLN A 109 9.15 -4.68 -8.02
CA GLN A 109 9.13 -3.96 -6.75
C GLN A 109 9.06 -2.45 -6.98
N TYR A 110 10.02 -1.84 -7.68
CA TYR A 110 10.03 -0.40 -7.86
C TYR A 110 8.88 0.11 -8.74
N GLY A 111 8.47 -0.66 -9.75
CA GLY A 111 7.26 -0.34 -10.52
C GLY A 111 6.02 -0.30 -9.64
N ASN A 112 5.88 -1.27 -8.73
CA ASN A 112 4.79 -1.30 -7.77
C ASN A 112 4.86 -0.14 -6.77
N LEU A 113 6.03 0.15 -6.18
CA LEU A 113 6.20 1.26 -5.24
C LEU A 113 5.84 2.61 -5.89
N ILE A 114 6.23 2.82 -7.15
CA ILE A 114 5.82 4.01 -7.93
C ILE A 114 4.29 4.04 -8.08
N GLY A 115 3.68 2.93 -8.48
CA GLY A 115 2.23 2.77 -8.55
C GLY A 115 1.55 3.15 -7.23
N VAL A 116 1.99 2.60 -6.10
CA VAL A 116 1.42 2.89 -4.77
C VAL A 116 1.49 4.40 -4.46
N THR A 117 2.62 5.06 -4.74
CA THR A 117 2.75 6.52 -4.49
C THR A 117 1.78 7.37 -5.34
N ILE A 118 1.52 6.96 -6.58
CA ILE A 118 0.50 7.59 -7.44
C ILE A 118 -0.90 7.33 -6.87
N GLY A 119 -1.19 6.08 -6.49
CA GLY A 119 -2.49 5.68 -5.93
C GLY A 119 -2.82 6.41 -4.64
N TYR A 120 -1.84 6.62 -3.76
CA TYR A 120 -2.02 7.41 -2.54
C TYR A 120 -2.27 8.89 -2.82
N THR A 121 -1.64 9.46 -3.85
CA THR A 121 -1.90 10.84 -4.28
C THR A 121 -3.36 10.99 -4.75
N ILE A 122 -3.85 10.03 -5.54
CA ILE A 122 -5.25 9.97 -5.98
C ILE A 122 -6.17 9.86 -4.76
N THR A 123 -5.94 8.86 -3.91
CA THR A 123 -6.80 8.57 -2.75
C THR A 123 -6.90 9.74 -1.78
N ALA A 124 -5.75 10.33 -1.40
CA ALA A 124 -5.71 11.46 -0.48
C ALA A 124 -6.46 12.67 -1.05
N SER A 125 -6.33 12.92 -2.37
CA SER A 125 -7.07 13.99 -3.04
C SER A 125 -8.58 13.76 -3.01
N ILE A 126 -9.06 12.54 -3.27
CA ILE A 126 -10.48 12.18 -3.20
C ILE A 126 -11.03 12.42 -1.79
N SER A 127 -10.28 12.05 -0.74
CA SER A 127 -10.69 12.29 0.65
C SER A 127 -10.77 13.77 0.99
N MET A 128 -9.77 14.58 0.60
CA MET A 128 -9.82 16.03 0.85
C MET A 128 -10.94 16.72 0.05
N VAL A 129 -11.23 16.23 -1.16
CA VAL A 129 -12.36 16.69 -1.97
C VAL A 129 -13.68 16.34 -1.29
N ALA A 130 -13.81 15.15 -0.70
CA ALA A 130 -14.99 14.74 0.06
C ALA A 130 -15.28 15.71 1.21
N VAL A 131 -14.26 16.16 1.95
CA VAL A 131 -14.40 17.18 3.02
C VAL A 131 -14.93 18.50 2.44
N LYS A 132 -14.34 19.01 1.36
CA LYS A 132 -14.79 20.28 0.77
C LYS A 132 -16.19 20.19 0.19
N ARG A 133 -16.52 19.04 -0.43
CA ARG A 133 -17.83 18.76 -1.00
C ARG A 133 -18.91 18.66 0.08
N SER A 134 -18.59 17.97 1.19
CA SER A 134 -19.43 17.87 2.39
C SER A 134 -19.78 19.24 2.97
N ASN A 135 -18.76 20.07 3.22
CA ASN A 135 -18.96 21.43 3.73
C ASN A 135 -19.74 22.33 2.75
N CYS A 136 -19.55 22.15 1.44
CA CYS A 136 -20.32 22.87 0.43
C CYS A 136 -21.82 22.55 0.50
N PHE A 137 -22.17 21.26 0.58
CA PHE A 137 -23.55 20.82 0.71
C PHE A 137 -24.18 21.23 2.03
N HIS A 138 -23.43 21.17 3.13
CA HIS A 138 -23.93 21.63 4.43
C HIS A 138 -24.27 23.14 4.41
N LYS A 139 -23.41 23.94 3.77
CA LYS A 139 -23.60 25.39 3.68
C LYS A 139 -24.70 25.83 2.69
N HIS A 140 -24.82 25.16 1.55
CA HIS A 140 -25.69 25.59 0.44
C HIS A 140 -26.90 24.68 0.20
N GLY A 141 -27.05 23.61 0.99
CA GLY A 141 -28.10 22.60 0.86
C GLY A 141 -27.75 21.46 -0.10
N HIS A 142 -28.42 20.31 0.07
CA HIS A 142 -28.17 19.08 -0.71
C HIS A 142 -28.49 19.19 -2.22
N HIS A 143 -29.19 20.24 -2.64
CA HIS A 143 -29.52 20.50 -4.06
C HIS A 143 -28.52 21.41 -4.77
N ALA A 144 -27.49 21.91 -4.08
CA ALA A 144 -26.48 22.78 -4.68
C ALA A 144 -25.54 22.00 -5.63
N LYS A 145 -25.09 22.64 -6.71
CA LYS A 145 -24.05 22.08 -7.59
C LYS A 145 -22.67 22.26 -6.95
N CYS A 146 -22.29 21.33 -6.06
CA CYS A 146 -20.98 21.31 -5.41
C CYS A 146 -19.98 20.47 -6.23
N SER A 147 -19.60 20.94 -7.42
CA SER A 147 -18.50 20.36 -8.22
C SER A 147 -17.16 20.89 -7.72
N ILE A 148 -16.27 19.97 -7.31
CA ILE A 148 -14.96 20.29 -6.73
C ILE A 148 -13.89 19.52 -7.50
N SER A 149 -12.90 20.24 -8.04
CA SER A 149 -11.78 19.63 -8.77
C SER A 149 -10.80 18.92 -7.84
N ASN A 150 -10.28 17.76 -8.27
CA ASN A 150 -9.28 16.98 -7.54
C ASN A 150 -7.86 17.57 -7.65
N TYR A 151 -7.53 18.27 -8.75
CA TYR A 151 -6.14 18.70 -9.03
C TYR A 151 -5.51 19.60 -7.95
N PRO A 152 -6.21 20.61 -7.39
CA PRO A 152 -5.65 21.42 -6.32
C PRO A 152 -5.26 20.59 -5.10
N PHE A 153 -6.03 19.55 -4.78
CA PHE A 153 -5.77 18.67 -3.64
C PHE A 153 -4.62 17.69 -3.92
N MET A 154 -4.45 17.23 -5.16
CA MET A 154 -3.26 16.49 -5.56
C MET A 154 -1.99 17.35 -5.42
N ILE A 155 -2.05 18.64 -5.78
CA ILE A 155 -0.93 19.59 -5.62
C ILE A 155 -0.62 19.83 -4.14
N ILE A 156 -1.65 20.00 -3.29
CA ILE A 156 -1.47 20.15 -1.84
C ILE A 156 -0.77 18.91 -1.26
N PHE A 157 -1.26 17.72 -1.59
CA PHE A 157 -0.64 16.47 -1.14
C PHE A 157 0.81 16.37 -1.62
N ALA A 158 1.07 16.61 -2.90
CA ALA A 158 2.42 16.58 -3.47
C ALA A 158 3.36 17.59 -2.79
N THR A 159 2.88 18.79 -2.45
CA THR A 159 3.68 19.81 -1.75
C THR A 159 4.10 19.33 -0.37
N ILE A 160 3.18 18.72 0.38
CA ILE A 160 3.48 18.10 1.68
C ILE A 160 4.51 16.99 1.50
N GLN A 161 4.35 16.14 0.48
CA GLN A 161 5.29 15.05 0.21
C GLN A 161 6.68 15.55 -0.18
N ILE A 162 6.80 16.64 -0.96
CA ILE A 162 8.10 17.23 -1.29
C ILE A 162 8.88 17.58 -0.01
N ILE A 163 8.21 18.15 1.00
CA ILE A 163 8.82 18.52 2.28
C ILE A 163 9.20 17.27 3.07
N LEU A 164 8.26 16.35 3.29
CA LEU A 164 8.49 15.15 4.11
C LEU A 164 9.48 14.18 3.49
N SER A 165 9.49 14.07 2.16
CA SER A 165 10.43 13.25 1.41
C SER A 165 11.87 13.72 1.57
N GLN A 166 12.16 14.92 2.11
CA GLN A 166 13.55 15.29 2.43
C GLN A 166 14.09 14.59 3.68
N ILE A 167 13.23 13.94 4.47
CA ILE A 167 13.67 13.20 5.66
C ILE A 167 14.51 11.99 5.23
N PRO A 168 15.77 11.83 5.71
CA PRO A 168 16.72 10.91 5.08
C PRO A 168 16.45 9.41 5.30
N ASN A 169 15.73 9.03 6.36
CA ASN A 169 15.64 7.64 6.77
C ASN A 169 14.27 7.28 7.37
N PHE A 170 13.78 6.10 7.01
CA PHE A 170 12.56 5.45 7.50
C PHE A 170 12.51 5.37 9.03
N HIS A 171 13.65 5.15 9.69
CA HIS A 171 13.72 5.11 11.16
C HIS A 171 13.23 6.42 11.82
N LYS A 172 13.58 7.57 11.22
CA LYS A 172 13.14 8.90 11.68
C LYS A 172 11.65 9.17 11.43
N LEU A 173 11.00 8.30 10.65
CA LEU A 173 9.57 8.36 10.30
C LEU A 173 8.74 7.33 11.08
N SER A 174 9.34 6.58 12.00
CA SER A 174 8.63 5.60 12.83
C SER A 174 7.44 6.20 13.58
N TRP A 175 7.57 7.42 14.11
CA TRP A 175 6.47 8.15 14.73
C TRP A 175 5.34 8.47 13.74
N LEU A 176 5.70 8.79 12.49
CA LEU A 176 4.74 9.11 11.43
C LEU A 176 3.96 7.85 11.01
N SER A 177 4.60 6.68 10.99
CA SER A 177 3.89 5.40 10.79
C SER A 177 2.98 5.02 11.95
N ILE A 178 3.36 5.31 13.21
CA ILE A 178 2.45 5.08 14.35
C ILE A 178 1.22 5.98 14.23
N LEU A 179 1.41 7.26 13.90
CA LEU A 179 0.30 8.18 13.65
C LEU A 179 -0.59 7.69 12.52
N ALA A 180 0.00 7.25 11.39
CA ALA A 180 -0.75 6.71 10.27
C ALA A 180 -1.54 5.46 10.65
N ALA A 181 -0.96 4.53 11.42
CA ALA A 181 -1.68 3.37 11.92
C ALA A 181 -2.87 3.76 12.81
N ILE A 182 -2.73 4.76 13.70
CA ILE A 182 -3.84 5.26 14.52
C ILE A 182 -4.95 5.82 13.61
N MET A 183 -4.59 6.70 12.66
CA MET A 183 -5.55 7.26 11.72
C MET A 183 -6.29 6.18 10.93
N SER A 184 -5.59 5.10 10.54
CA SER A 184 -6.15 3.94 9.85
C SER A 184 -7.30 3.28 10.59
N PHE A 185 -7.11 3.04 11.88
CA PHE A 185 -8.12 2.47 12.74
C PHE A 185 -9.27 3.42 12.97
N THR A 186 -8.97 4.71 13.13
CA THR A 186 -9.98 5.75 13.34
C THR A 186 -10.95 5.82 12.17
N TYR A 187 -10.47 6.04 10.94
CA TYR A 187 -11.39 6.18 9.81
C TYR A 187 -12.09 4.87 9.46
N SER A 188 -11.42 3.71 9.61
CA SER A 188 -12.04 2.41 9.35
C SER A 188 -13.16 2.10 10.35
N SER A 189 -12.94 2.41 11.63
CA SER A 189 -13.96 2.23 12.68
C SER A 189 -15.14 3.19 12.49
N ILE A 190 -14.87 4.46 12.14
CA ILE A 190 -15.93 5.43 11.83
C ILE A 190 -16.75 4.94 10.63
N GLY A 191 -16.09 4.57 9.54
CA GLY A 191 -16.76 4.06 8.35
C GLY A 191 -17.58 2.81 8.64
N LEU A 192 -17.07 1.88 9.42
CA LEU A 192 -17.81 0.71 9.87
C LEU A 192 -19.04 1.10 10.70
N GLY A 193 -18.90 2.00 11.66
CA GLY A 193 -20.01 2.50 12.48
C GLY A 193 -21.11 3.16 11.64
N LEU A 194 -20.73 3.99 10.67
CA LEU A 194 -21.66 4.60 9.72
C LEU A 194 -22.34 3.55 8.83
N ALA A 195 -21.63 2.51 8.40
CA ALA A 195 -22.19 1.40 7.63
C ALA A 195 -23.23 0.62 8.46
N ILE A 196 -22.91 0.30 9.71
CA ILE A 196 -23.83 -0.35 10.65
C ILE A 196 -25.07 0.52 10.86
N ALA A 197 -24.91 1.82 11.12
CA ALA A 197 -26.02 2.74 11.31
C ALA A 197 -26.93 2.81 10.08
N LYS A 198 -26.35 2.84 8.87
CA LYS A 198 -27.11 2.85 7.61
C LYS A 198 -27.93 1.56 7.42
N VAL A 199 -27.33 0.40 7.73
CA VAL A 199 -28.04 -0.90 7.67
C VAL A 199 -29.15 -0.95 8.71
N ALA A 200 -28.88 -0.52 9.94
CA ALA A 200 -29.85 -0.49 11.04
C ALA A 200 -31.01 0.49 10.78
N GLY A 201 -30.77 1.57 10.02
CA GLY A 201 -31.77 2.57 9.63
C GLY A 201 -32.82 2.09 8.63
N GLY A 202 -32.84 0.81 8.24
CA GLY A 202 -33.93 0.19 7.47
C GLY A 202 -33.84 0.35 5.94
N GLY A 203 -32.81 1.04 5.43
CA GLY A 203 -32.54 1.13 3.99
C GLY A 203 -31.99 -0.18 3.45
N HIS A 204 -32.85 -1.00 2.83
CA HIS A 204 -32.43 -2.27 2.25
C HIS A 204 -31.76 -2.03 0.89
N ALA A 205 -30.43 -1.99 0.88
CA ALA A 205 -29.67 -1.93 -0.36
C ALA A 205 -29.80 -3.28 -1.11
N ARG A 206 -29.91 -3.21 -2.44
CA ARG A 206 -29.99 -4.42 -3.27
C ARG A 206 -28.65 -5.14 -3.27
N THR A 207 -28.60 -6.32 -2.66
CA THR A 207 -27.44 -7.23 -2.65
C THR A 207 -27.81 -8.56 -3.30
N SER A 208 -26.81 -9.35 -3.68
CA SER A 208 -26.97 -10.71 -4.19
C SER A 208 -25.80 -11.61 -3.83
N LEU A 209 -26.01 -12.94 -3.94
CA LEU A 209 -24.99 -13.96 -3.73
C LEU A 209 -23.79 -13.82 -4.67
N THR A 210 -24.01 -13.32 -5.89
CA THR A 210 -23.00 -13.21 -6.96
C THR A 210 -22.68 -11.76 -7.32
N GLY A 211 -22.99 -10.82 -6.43
CA GLY A 211 -22.64 -9.41 -6.56
C GLY A 211 -23.60 -8.64 -7.46
N VAL A 212 -23.07 -7.65 -8.17
CA VAL A 212 -23.83 -6.80 -9.09
C VAL A 212 -24.67 -7.65 -10.05
N THR A 213 -25.94 -7.32 -10.17
CA THR A 213 -26.88 -8.03 -11.05
C THR A 213 -26.79 -7.48 -12.47
N VAL A 214 -26.68 -8.35 -13.46
CA VAL A 214 -26.77 -7.98 -14.87
C VAL A 214 -28.16 -7.37 -15.12
N GLY A 215 -28.19 -6.23 -15.81
CA GLY A 215 -29.42 -5.47 -16.02
C GLY A 215 -29.18 -4.26 -16.93
N VAL A 216 -30.06 -3.27 -16.86
CA VAL A 216 -29.99 -2.06 -17.69
C VAL A 216 -28.68 -1.28 -17.46
N ASP A 217 -28.20 -1.26 -16.22
CA ASP A 217 -27.02 -0.48 -15.84
C ASP A 217 -25.68 -1.22 -16.03
N VAL A 218 -25.71 -2.56 -16.14
CA VAL A 218 -24.49 -3.39 -16.17
C VAL A 218 -24.68 -4.60 -17.08
N SER A 219 -23.86 -4.67 -18.12
CA SER A 219 -23.84 -5.81 -19.06
C SER A 219 -23.15 -7.05 -18.47
N ALA A 220 -23.38 -8.22 -19.06
CA ALA A 220 -22.73 -9.46 -18.61
C ALA A 220 -21.19 -9.41 -18.74
N SER A 221 -20.67 -8.82 -19.82
CA SER A 221 -19.23 -8.65 -20.02
C SER A 221 -18.62 -7.68 -19.00
N GLU A 222 -19.29 -6.55 -18.76
CA GLU A 222 -18.87 -5.57 -17.76
C GLU A 222 -18.84 -6.15 -16.35
N LYS A 223 -19.83 -6.98 -15.99
CA LYS A 223 -19.81 -7.71 -14.72
C LYS A 223 -18.56 -8.57 -14.56
N VAL A 224 -18.15 -9.29 -15.62
CA VAL A 224 -16.94 -10.13 -15.59
C VAL A 224 -15.69 -9.28 -15.41
N TRP A 225 -15.55 -8.19 -16.17
CA TRP A 225 -14.39 -7.30 -16.06
C TRP A 225 -14.29 -6.64 -14.68
N ARG A 226 -15.41 -6.15 -14.14
CA ARG A 226 -15.48 -5.60 -12.78
C ARG A 226 -15.17 -6.64 -11.71
N SER A 227 -15.59 -7.89 -11.91
CA SER A 227 -15.24 -8.98 -10.98
C SER A 227 -13.74 -9.24 -10.97
N PHE A 228 -13.09 -9.24 -12.14
CA PHE A 228 -11.63 -9.39 -12.22
C PHE A 228 -10.89 -8.20 -11.61
N GLN A 229 -11.33 -6.98 -11.87
CA GLN A 229 -10.80 -5.78 -11.23
C GLN A 229 -10.94 -5.84 -9.70
N ALA A 230 -12.10 -6.27 -9.17
CA ALA A 230 -12.33 -6.44 -7.74
C ALA A 230 -11.38 -7.45 -7.08
N ILE A 231 -10.97 -8.50 -7.79
CA ILE A 231 -9.92 -9.42 -7.32
C ILE A 231 -8.58 -8.67 -7.20
N GLY A 232 -8.26 -7.80 -8.16
CA GLY A 232 -7.09 -6.92 -8.10
C GLY A 232 -7.13 -5.96 -6.92
N ASP A 233 -8.29 -5.34 -6.64
CA ASP A 233 -8.46 -4.44 -5.49
C ASP A 233 -8.23 -5.16 -4.16
N ILE A 234 -8.76 -6.38 -4.01
CA ILE A 234 -8.50 -7.22 -2.84
C ILE A 234 -7.02 -7.58 -2.75
N ALA A 235 -6.37 -7.90 -3.88
CA ALA A 235 -4.94 -8.18 -3.93
C ALA A 235 -4.10 -6.98 -3.47
N PHE A 236 -4.46 -5.79 -3.94
CA PHE A 236 -3.84 -4.52 -3.52
C PHE A 236 -3.98 -4.30 -2.02
N ALA A 237 -5.16 -4.60 -1.46
CA ALA A 237 -5.41 -4.42 -0.04
C ALA A 237 -4.46 -5.23 0.86
N TYR A 238 -3.82 -6.29 0.36
CA TYR A 238 -2.81 -7.10 1.09
C TYR A 238 -1.36 -6.89 0.62
N ALA A 239 -1.07 -5.88 -0.21
CA ALA A 239 0.20 -5.73 -0.93
C ALA A 239 1.41 -5.17 -0.11
N TYR A 240 1.56 -5.53 1.17
CA TYR A 240 2.68 -5.05 2.00
C TYR A 240 3.98 -5.87 1.86
N SER A 241 3.92 -7.04 1.23
CA SER A 241 5.07 -7.91 0.96
C SER A 241 6.23 -7.16 0.28
N THR A 242 5.88 -6.15 -0.53
CA THR A 242 6.81 -5.31 -1.31
C THR A 242 7.75 -4.45 -0.46
N VAL A 243 7.40 -4.21 0.80
CA VAL A 243 8.19 -3.46 1.78
C VAL A 243 8.50 -4.29 3.04
N LEU A 244 8.19 -5.58 3.04
CA LEU A 244 8.33 -6.46 4.22
C LEU A 244 9.79 -6.52 4.69
N ILE A 245 10.72 -6.71 3.75
CA ILE A 245 12.16 -6.81 4.04
C ILE A 245 12.70 -5.50 4.59
N GLU A 246 12.29 -4.38 4.01
CA GLU A 246 12.68 -3.04 4.44
C GLU A 246 12.13 -2.72 5.85
N ILE A 247 10.91 -3.18 6.18
CA ILE A 247 10.37 -3.11 7.56
C ILE A 247 11.17 -4.03 8.49
N GLN A 248 11.49 -5.24 8.07
CA GLN A 248 12.26 -6.21 8.86
C GLN A 248 13.68 -5.71 9.16
N ASP A 249 14.31 -4.99 8.22
CA ASP A 249 15.61 -4.33 8.41
C ASP A 249 15.55 -3.17 9.42
N THR A 250 14.39 -2.79 9.95
CA THR A 250 14.32 -1.83 11.07
C THR A 250 14.39 -2.49 12.43
N LEU A 251 14.21 -3.82 12.51
CA LEU A 251 14.10 -4.55 13.78
C LEU A 251 15.44 -4.68 14.49
N LYS A 252 15.40 -4.69 15.83
CA LYS A 252 16.54 -5.04 16.68
C LYS A 252 17.03 -6.45 16.35
N SER A 253 18.34 -6.69 16.48
CA SER A 253 18.95 -8.01 16.25
C SER A 253 18.48 -9.10 17.22
N HIS A 254 18.01 -8.72 18.42
CA HIS A 254 17.58 -9.64 19.47
C HIS A 254 16.22 -9.24 20.04
N PRO A 255 15.22 -10.16 20.08
CA PRO A 255 15.24 -11.53 19.53
C PRO A 255 15.32 -11.53 17.98
N PRO A 256 15.60 -12.69 17.32
CA PRO A 256 15.80 -12.76 15.88
C PRO A 256 14.69 -12.09 15.06
N GLU A 257 15.09 -11.34 14.03
CA GLU A 257 14.21 -10.44 13.29
C GLU A 257 13.07 -11.21 12.62
N ASN A 258 13.35 -12.39 12.07
CA ASN A 258 12.33 -13.24 11.44
C ASN A 258 11.23 -13.68 12.43
N LYS A 259 11.59 -13.97 13.69
CA LYS A 259 10.62 -14.35 14.73
C LYS A 259 9.71 -13.18 15.11
N VAL A 260 10.30 -11.99 15.26
CA VAL A 260 9.53 -10.77 15.53
C VAL A 260 8.65 -10.42 14.35
N MET A 261 9.19 -10.49 13.13
CA MET A 261 8.49 -10.15 11.91
C MET A 261 7.32 -11.10 11.64
N LYS A 262 7.47 -12.41 11.84
CA LYS A 262 6.35 -13.37 11.73
C LYS A 262 5.21 -13.06 12.71
N LYS A 263 5.53 -12.71 13.96
CA LYS A 263 4.53 -12.27 14.94
C LYS A 263 3.85 -10.98 14.51
N ALA A 264 4.63 -10.00 14.03
CA ALA A 264 4.12 -8.73 13.54
C ALA A 264 3.22 -8.92 12.30
N SER A 265 3.60 -9.80 11.37
CA SER A 265 2.80 -10.20 10.22
C SER A 265 1.50 -10.90 10.63
N LEU A 266 1.53 -11.80 11.61
CA LEU A 266 0.32 -12.43 12.12
C LEU A 266 -0.64 -11.39 12.71
N MET A 267 -0.14 -10.51 13.58
CA MET A 267 -0.93 -9.45 14.19
C MET A 267 -1.49 -8.50 13.12
N GLY A 268 -0.61 -7.96 12.26
CA GLY A 268 -0.97 -7.03 11.20
C GLY A 268 -2.01 -7.61 10.26
N VAL A 269 -1.73 -8.77 9.64
CA VAL A 269 -2.65 -9.41 8.68
C VAL A 269 -3.97 -9.80 9.35
N SER A 270 -3.96 -10.34 10.58
CA SER A 270 -5.21 -10.73 11.25
C SER A 270 -6.07 -9.51 11.56
N THR A 271 -5.47 -8.44 12.08
CA THR A 271 -6.17 -7.19 12.38
C THR A 271 -6.71 -6.54 11.11
N THR A 272 -5.92 -6.48 10.05
CA THR A 272 -6.36 -5.90 8.77
C THR A 272 -7.51 -6.71 8.19
N THR A 273 -7.41 -8.04 8.18
CA THR A 273 -8.45 -8.93 7.66
C THR A 273 -9.76 -8.76 8.42
N LEU A 274 -9.73 -8.58 9.74
CA LEU A 274 -10.92 -8.28 10.52
C LEU A 274 -11.59 -7.00 10.02
N PHE A 275 -10.84 -5.89 9.92
CA PHE A 275 -11.38 -4.63 9.40
C PHE A 275 -11.85 -4.74 7.95
N TYR A 276 -11.18 -5.52 7.14
CA TYR A 276 -11.48 -5.71 5.72
C TYR A 276 -12.78 -6.46 5.50
N VAL A 277 -12.96 -7.58 6.21
CA VAL A 277 -14.23 -8.32 6.20
C VAL A 277 -15.35 -7.43 6.74
N LEU A 278 -15.13 -6.72 7.85
CA LEU A 278 -16.16 -5.86 8.43
C LEU A 278 -16.54 -4.70 7.49
N CYS A 279 -15.57 -3.89 7.05
CA CYS A 279 -15.85 -2.74 6.18
C CYS A 279 -16.36 -3.18 4.81
N GLY A 280 -15.81 -4.26 4.24
CA GLY A 280 -16.26 -4.80 2.96
C GLY A 280 -17.68 -5.35 3.01
N CYS A 281 -17.96 -6.25 3.95
CA CYS A 281 -19.26 -6.93 4.05
C CYS A 281 -20.34 -5.97 4.54
N VAL A 282 -20.08 -5.21 5.60
CA VAL A 282 -21.07 -4.25 6.12
C VAL A 282 -21.24 -3.08 5.14
N GLY A 283 -20.18 -2.64 4.48
CA GLY A 283 -20.27 -1.66 3.40
C GLY A 283 -21.12 -2.17 2.23
N TYR A 284 -20.96 -3.43 1.82
CA TYR A 284 -21.82 -4.03 0.81
C TYR A 284 -23.28 -4.16 1.28
N ALA A 285 -23.52 -4.54 2.54
CA ALA A 285 -24.88 -4.50 3.10
C ALA A 285 -25.48 -3.09 3.09
N ALA A 286 -24.67 -2.06 3.36
CA ALA A 286 -25.10 -0.68 3.48
C ALA A 286 -25.39 -0.01 2.11
N PHE A 287 -24.64 -0.38 1.06
CA PHE A 287 -24.71 0.29 -0.26
C PHE A 287 -25.16 -0.61 -1.41
N GLY A 288 -25.11 -1.93 -1.23
CA GLY A 288 -25.51 -2.91 -2.24
C GLY A 288 -24.71 -2.80 -3.53
N ASN A 289 -25.37 -3.08 -4.65
CA ASN A 289 -24.79 -2.99 -6.00
C ASN A 289 -24.26 -1.58 -6.37
N LYS A 290 -24.59 -0.56 -5.59
CA LYS A 290 -24.16 0.84 -5.77
C LYS A 290 -23.05 1.25 -4.80
N ALA A 291 -22.38 0.29 -4.14
CA ALA A 291 -21.22 0.58 -3.31
C ALA A 291 -20.20 1.42 -4.08
N PRO A 292 -19.77 2.58 -3.57
CA PRO A 292 -18.79 3.40 -4.25
C PRO A 292 -17.37 2.86 -4.05
N GLY A 293 -16.47 3.20 -4.97
CA GLY A 293 -15.06 2.80 -4.90
C GLY A 293 -14.36 3.25 -3.62
N ASN A 294 -14.72 4.41 -3.06
CA ASN A 294 -14.37 4.73 -1.67
C ASN A 294 -15.65 4.70 -0.84
N PHE A 295 -15.83 3.67 0.00
CA PHE A 295 -17.09 3.50 0.72
C PHE A 295 -17.44 4.69 1.65
N LEU A 296 -16.43 5.44 2.13
CA LEU A 296 -16.64 6.64 2.93
C LEU A 296 -17.29 7.80 2.14
N THR A 297 -17.19 7.82 0.81
CA THR A 297 -17.93 8.78 -0.02
C THR A 297 -19.38 8.38 -0.25
N GLY A 298 -19.77 7.14 0.10
CA GLY A 298 -21.11 6.60 -0.07
C GLY A 298 -22.11 7.01 1.00
N PHE A 299 -21.62 7.45 2.16
CA PHE A 299 -22.46 7.90 3.27
C PHE A 299 -23.15 9.25 3.02
N GLY A 300 -23.09 9.76 1.79
CA GLY A 300 -24.03 10.77 1.28
C GLY A 300 -24.28 11.93 2.24
N PHE A 301 -23.22 12.51 2.80
CA PHE A 301 -23.26 13.72 3.64
C PHE A 301 -24.34 13.70 4.75
N TYR A 302 -24.71 12.50 5.21
CA TYR A 302 -25.70 12.34 6.27
C TYR A 302 -25.10 12.77 7.60
N GLU A 303 -25.92 13.39 8.45
CA GLU A 303 -25.54 13.79 9.80
C GLU A 303 -25.05 12.56 10.61
N PRO A 304 -23.93 12.67 11.35
CA PRO A 304 -23.11 13.87 11.52
C PRO A 304 -22.07 14.08 10.39
N PHE A 305 -22.19 15.18 9.63
CA PHE A 305 -21.26 15.50 8.54
C PHE A 305 -19.81 15.70 9.04
N TRP A 306 -19.64 16.24 10.25
CA TRP A 306 -18.34 16.45 10.87
C TRP A 306 -17.58 15.13 11.08
N LEU A 307 -18.29 14.02 11.31
CA LEU A 307 -17.69 12.72 11.53
C LEU A 307 -17.15 12.13 10.22
N ILE A 308 -17.87 12.34 9.11
CA ILE A 308 -17.42 11.98 7.76
C ILE A 308 -16.20 12.83 7.37
N ASP A 309 -16.23 14.13 7.66
CA ASP A 309 -15.11 15.04 7.41
C ASP A 309 -13.88 14.61 8.21
N PHE A 310 -14.04 14.32 9.50
CA PHE A 310 -12.98 13.83 10.36
C PHE A 310 -12.37 12.52 9.83
N ALA A 311 -13.21 11.55 9.42
CA ALA A 311 -12.73 10.31 8.82
C ALA A 311 -11.90 10.54 7.53
N ASN A 312 -12.35 11.45 6.66
CA ASN A 312 -11.60 11.79 5.45
C ASN A 312 -10.30 12.56 5.73
N VAL A 313 -10.27 13.41 6.77
CA VAL A 313 -9.02 14.02 7.25
C VAL A 313 -8.07 12.96 7.79
N CYS A 314 -8.57 11.98 8.56
CA CYS A 314 -7.76 10.85 9.02
C CYS A 314 -7.15 10.07 7.84
N ILE A 315 -7.91 9.82 6.76
CA ILE A 315 -7.37 9.19 5.55
C ILE A 315 -6.24 10.04 4.94
N ALA A 316 -6.45 11.36 4.79
CA ALA A 316 -5.41 12.22 4.23
C ALA A 316 -4.12 12.19 5.06
N VAL A 317 -4.23 12.25 6.40
CA VAL A 317 -3.09 12.16 7.32
C VAL A 317 -2.43 10.78 7.28
N HIS A 318 -3.22 9.70 7.24
CA HIS A 318 -2.70 8.35 7.05
C HIS A 318 -1.83 8.28 5.81
N LEU A 319 -2.39 8.68 4.67
CA LEU A 319 -1.74 8.52 3.37
C LEU A 319 -0.49 9.40 3.25
N ILE A 320 -0.41 10.49 4.03
CA ILE A 320 0.82 11.25 4.16
C ILE A 320 1.95 10.36 4.72
N GLY A 321 1.68 9.64 5.81
CA GLY A 321 2.65 8.72 6.42
C GLY A 321 2.92 7.47 5.58
N ALA A 322 1.87 6.86 5.02
CA ALA A 322 2.01 5.68 4.18
C ALA A 322 2.83 5.97 2.92
N TYR A 323 2.65 7.13 2.26
CA TYR A 323 3.46 7.52 1.10
C TYR A 323 4.96 7.46 1.41
N GLN A 324 5.36 7.95 2.57
CA GLN A 324 6.76 7.92 2.99
C GLN A 324 7.28 6.50 3.20
N VAL A 325 6.44 5.57 3.68
CA VAL A 325 6.83 4.16 3.83
C VAL A 325 7.22 3.54 2.49
N PHE A 326 6.47 3.85 1.42
CA PHE A 326 6.67 3.26 0.10
C PHE A 326 7.68 4.02 -0.80
N CYS A 327 7.89 5.32 -0.59
CA CYS A 327 8.81 6.10 -1.44
C CYS A 327 10.28 5.98 -0.98
N GLN A 328 10.54 5.75 0.31
CA GLN A 328 11.91 5.71 0.85
C GLN A 328 12.78 4.59 0.25
N PRO A 329 12.27 3.36 -0.04
CA PRO A 329 13.06 2.35 -0.73
C PRO A 329 13.50 2.78 -2.15
N ILE A 330 12.65 3.53 -2.87
CA ILE A 330 13.00 4.09 -4.19
C ILE A 330 14.13 5.11 -4.05
N PHE A 331 14.01 6.02 -3.08
CA PHE A 331 15.03 7.02 -2.79
C PHE A 331 16.37 6.38 -2.43
N GLY A 332 16.34 5.40 -1.52
CA GLY A 332 17.53 4.64 -1.13
C GLY A 332 18.21 3.95 -2.30
N PHE A 333 17.43 3.32 -3.19
CA PHE A 333 17.95 2.67 -4.38
C PHE A 333 18.64 3.64 -5.35
N VAL A 334 17.93 4.69 -5.76
CA VAL A 334 18.47 5.67 -6.74
C VAL A 334 19.69 6.38 -6.16
N GLU A 335 19.62 6.85 -4.92
CA GLU A 335 20.72 7.57 -4.28
C GLU A 335 21.97 6.70 -4.10
N THR A 336 21.79 5.44 -3.66
CA THR A 336 22.92 4.51 -3.52
C THR A 336 23.52 4.18 -4.88
N ARG A 337 22.68 3.97 -5.91
CA ARG A 337 23.14 3.65 -7.26
C ARG A 337 23.91 4.79 -7.89
N CYS A 338 23.44 6.02 -7.73
CA CYS A 338 24.09 7.23 -8.22
C CYS A 338 25.40 7.49 -7.49
N ARG A 339 25.43 7.36 -6.15
CA ARG A 339 26.64 7.53 -5.33
C ARG A 339 27.75 6.54 -5.72
N ASN A 340 27.39 5.29 -5.94
CA ASN A 340 28.35 4.26 -6.34
C ASN A 340 28.83 4.42 -7.79
N ARG A 341 27.99 4.98 -8.68
CA ARG A 341 28.33 5.19 -10.09
C ARG A 341 29.19 6.44 -10.30
N TRP A 342 28.95 7.50 -9.52
CA TRP A 342 29.61 8.80 -9.65
C TRP A 342 30.15 9.30 -8.31
N PRO A 343 31.15 8.61 -7.71
CA PRO A 343 31.67 8.96 -6.39
C PRO A 343 32.35 10.35 -6.36
N GLU A 344 32.96 10.76 -7.47
CA GLU A 344 33.66 12.05 -7.59
C GLU A 344 32.72 13.26 -7.78
N ASN A 345 31.44 13.03 -8.06
CA ASN A 345 30.50 14.11 -8.32
C ASN A 345 30.02 14.75 -7.01
N LYS A 346 30.53 15.94 -6.71
CA LYS A 346 30.19 16.69 -5.49
C LYS A 346 28.70 16.98 -5.34
N LEU A 347 27.92 17.14 -6.42
CA LEU A 347 26.47 17.32 -6.34
C LEU A 347 25.78 16.11 -5.68
N ILE A 348 26.29 14.91 -5.97
CA ILE A 348 25.74 13.63 -5.51
C ILE A 348 26.28 13.26 -4.13
N THR A 349 27.57 13.49 -3.87
CA THR A 349 28.25 13.00 -2.67
C THR A 349 28.38 14.01 -1.54
N SER A 350 28.32 15.32 -1.82
CA SER A 350 28.54 16.34 -0.79
C SER A 350 27.28 16.56 0.07
N GLU A 351 27.48 16.62 1.38
CA GLU A 351 26.45 16.99 2.37
C GLU A 351 26.79 18.39 2.90
N HIS A 352 25.86 19.32 2.78
CA HIS A 352 26.03 20.73 3.18
C HIS A 352 25.27 20.97 4.48
N ALA A 353 25.97 21.36 5.54
CA ALA A 353 25.33 21.67 6.82
C ALA A 353 24.66 23.05 6.75
N ILE A 354 23.36 23.09 6.97
CA ILE A 354 22.60 24.32 7.19
C ILE A 354 22.24 24.38 8.67
N ASN A 355 22.67 25.44 9.35
CA ASN A 355 22.27 25.69 10.72
C ASN A 355 20.88 26.30 10.72
N LEU A 356 19.88 25.51 11.08
CA LEU A 356 18.52 25.99 11.28
C LEU A 356 18.40 26.56 12.69
N PRO A 357 17.87 27.78 12.86
CA PRO A 357 17.58 28.29 14.20
C PRO A 357 16.63 27.31 14.91
N PHE A 358 16.96 26.94 16.15
CA PHE A 358 16.24 26.01 17.04
C PHE A 358 16.29 24.49 16.69
N LEU A 359 16.70 24.09 15.48
CA LEU A 359 16.71 22.67 15.05
C LEU A 359 18.12 22.08 14.87
N GLY A 360 19.16 22.89 15.04
CA GLY A 360 20.56 22.48 14.93
C GLY A 360 21.06 22.38 13.48
N ALA A 361 22.21 21.73 13.30
CA ALA A 361 22.81 21.53 11.97
C ALA A 361 22.06 20.44 11.20
N TYR A 362 21.46 20.81 10.07
CA TYR A 362 20.78 19.91 9.16
C TYR A 362 21.59 19.72 7.88
N HIS A 363 21.94 18.48 7.54
CA HIS A 363 22.73 18.17 6.36
C HIS A 363 21.84 18.01 5.12
N ILE A 364 22.08 18.86 4.12
CA ILE A 364 21.39 18.85 2.83
C ILE A 364 22.32 18.34 1.73
N ASN A 365 21.82 17.39 0.97
CA ASN A 365 22.42 16.95 -0.28
C ASN A 365 21.58 17.48 -1.45
N PHE A 366 22.20 18.23 -2.36
CA PHE A 366 21.49 18.88 -3.46
C PHE A 366 20.89 17.87 -4.44
N PHE A 367 21.59 16.77 -4.74
CA PHE A 367 21.03 15.69 -5.56
C PHE A 367 19.79 15.09 -4.91
N ARG A 368 19.83 14.77 -3.61
CA ARG A 368 18.67 14.26 -2.85
C ARG A 368 17.49 15.22 -2.95
N LEU A 369 17.74 16.51 -2.71
CA LEU A 369 16.70 17.54 -2.78
C LEU A 369 16.04 17.59 -4.17
N MET A 370 16.85 17.69 -5.23
CA MET A 370 16.36 17.81 -6.60
C MET A 370 15.61 16.55 -7.05
N TRP A 371 16.24 15.38 -6.92
CA TRP A 371 15.66 14.14 -7.46
C TRP A 371 14.37 13.76 -6.72
N ARG A 372 14.35 13.83 -5.38
CA ARG A 372 13.14 13.51 -4.60
C ARG A 372 12.00 14.46 -4.95
N THR A 373 12.30 15.75 -5.17
CA THR A 373 11.30 16.73 -5.61
C THR A 373 10.75 16.39 -7.01
N VAL A 374 11.63 16.11 -7.97
CA VAL A 374 11.23 15.70 -9.32
C VAL A 374 10.37 14.43 -9.28
N TYR A 375 10.75 13.44 -8.46
CA TYR A 375 9.98 12.22 -8.28
C TYR A 375 8.54 12.48 -7.83
N VAL A 376 8.37 13.31 -6.79
CA VAL A 376 7.03 13.65 -6.27
C VAL A 376 6.21 14.42 -7.32
N ILE A 377 6.84 15.35 -8.05
CA ILE A 377 6.17 16.09 -9.13
C ILE A 377 5.70 15.14 -10.25
N VAL A 378 6.57 14.24 -10.71
CA VAL A 378 6.24 13.29 -11.79
C VAL A 378 5.10 12.37 -11.37
N THR A 379 5.18 11.78 -10.17
CA THR A 379 4.12 10.88 -9.68
C THR A 379 2.80 11.62 -9.48
N ALA A 380 2.82 12.88 -9.01
CA ALA A 380 1.63 13.72 -8.92
C ALA A 380 1.03 14.05 -10.30
N VAL A 381 1.85 14.37 -11.31
CA VAL A 381 1.37 14.62 -12.68
C VAL A 381 0.73 13.36 -13.27
N ILE A 382 1.32 12.18 -13.06
CA ILE A 382 0.72 10.92 -13.51
C ILE A 382 -0.64 10.69 -12.81
N ALA A 383 -0.74 10.97 -11.51
CA ALA A 383 -2.00 10.89 -10.77
C ALA A 383 -3.07 11.84 -11.35
N MET A 384 -2.68 13.02 -11.84
CA MET A 384 -3.60 13.96 -12.48
C MET A 384 -4.07 13.49 -13.87
N ILE A 385 -3.25 12.72 -14.59
CA ILE A 385 -3.61 12.18 -15.91
C ILE A 385 -4.53 10.96 -15.78
N PHE A 386 -4.35 10.15 -14.73
CA PHE A 386 -5.09 8.89 -14.53
C PHE A 386 -5.76 8.81 -13.14
N PRO A 387 -6.76 9.66 -12.81
CA PRO A 387 -7.36 9.69 -11.47
C PRO A 387 -8.40 8.58 -11.22
N PHE A 388 -8.23 7.40 -11.80
CA PHE A 388 -9.18 6.28 -11.73
C PHE A 388 -8.88 5.38 -10.54
N PHE A 389 -9.56 5.60 -9.43
CA PHE A 389 -9.21 4.98 -8.15
C PHE A 389 -9.17 3.44 -8.19
N ASN A 390 -10.28 2.76 -8.51
CA ASN A 390 -10.32 1.29 -8.48
C ASN A 390 -9.49 0.66 -9.61
N ASP A 391 -9.55 1.16 -10.84
CA ASP A 391 -8.80 0.58 -11.97
C ASP A 391 -7.29 0.61 -11.72
N PHE A 392 -6.83 1.71 -11.11
CA PHE A 392 -5.44 1.88 -10.78
C PHE A 392 -5.01 0.99 -9.61
N LEU A 393 -5.81 0.90 -8.53
CA LEU A 393 -5.52 0.00 -7.41
C LEU A 393 -5.53 -1.46 -7.84
N GLY A 394 -6.53 -1.87 -8.62
CA GLY A 394 -6.66 -3.23 -9.15
C GLY A 394 -5.45 -3.64 -9.99
N LEU A 395 -4.95 -2.74 -10.84
CA LEU A 395 -3.78 -2.97 -11.67
C LEU A 395 -2.51 -3.10 -10.82
N ILE A 396 -2.31 -2.22 -9.83
CA ILE A 396 -1.16 -2.29 -8.92
C ILE A 396 -1.21 -3.60 -8.14
N GLY A 397 -2.37 -3.95 -7.57
CA GLY A 397 -2.58 -5.18 -6.82
C GLY A 397 -2.20 -6.41 -7.63
N ALA A 398 -2.74 -6.52 -8.84
CA ALA A 398 -2.43 -7.59 -9.78
C ALA A 398 -0.94 -7.65 -10.13
N ALA A 399 -0.30 -6.49 -10.38
CA ALA A 399 1.12 -6.42 -10.73
C ALA A 399 2.04 -6.78 -9.56
N SER A 400 1.69 -6.47 -8.30
CA SER A 400 2.47 -6.90 -7.13
C SER A 400 2.26 -8.35 -6.75
N PHE A 401 1.00 -8.82 -6.76
CA PHE A 401 0.62 -9.97 -5.97
C PHE A 401 1.37 -11.23 -6.37
N TYR A 402 1.34 -11.59 -7.66
CA TYR A 402 2.08 -12.76 -8.12
C TYR A 402 3.59 -12.64 -7.90
N PRO A 403 4.32 -11.65 -8.47
CA PRO A 403 5.77 -11.65 -8.39
C PRO A 403 6.28 -11.47 -6.95
N LEU A 404 5.73 -10.50 -6.21
CA LEU A 404 6.29 -10.04 -4.95
C LEU A 404 5.66 -10.71 -3.73
N THR A 405 4.36 -10.99 -3.74
CA THR A 405 3.73 -11.70 -2.60
C THR A 405 3.92 -13.20 -2.71
N VAL A 406 3.91 -13.78 -3.91
CA VAL A 406 3.84 -15.25 -4.05
C VAL A 406 5.11 -15.86 -4.62
N TYR A 407 5.51 -15.47 -5.84
CA TYR A 407 6.57 -16.12 -6.60
C TYR A 407 7.92 -16.03 -5.89
N PHE A 408 8.43 -14.81 -5.65
CA PHE A 408 9.75 -14.67 -5.05
C PHE A 408 9.86 -15.31 -3.66
N PRO A 409 8.91 -15.10 -2.71
CA PRO A 409 8.99 -15.76 -1.40
C PRO A 409 9.02 -17.29 -1.50
N ILE A 410 8.21 -17.89 -2.39
CA ILE A 410 8.19 -19.33 -2.60
C ILE A 410 9.51 -19.82 -3.21
N GLU A 411 10.00 -19.17 -4.27
CA GLU A 411 11.26 -19.57 -4.92
C GLU A 411 12.46 -19.45 -3.97
N MET A 412 12.53 -18.36 -3.19
CA MET A 412 13.60 -18.15 -2.22
C MET A 412 13.55 -19.20 -1.11
N HIS A 413 12.36 -19.53 -0.61
CA HIS A 413 12.21 -20.59 0.38
C HIS A 413 12.64 -21.97 -0.16
N ILE A 414 12.25 -22.31 -1.38
CA ILE A 414 12.68 -23.55 -2.07
C ILE A 414 14.21 -23.59 -2.18
N ALA A 415 14.85 -22.47 -2.56
CA ALA A 415 16.29 -22.36 -2.70
C ALA A 415 17.01 -22.47 -1.35
N GLN A 416 16.58 -21.70 -0.34
CA GLN A 416 17.17 -21.66 1.00
C GLN A 416 17.07 -23.02 1.70
N SER A 417 15.94 -23.69 1.56
CA SER A 417 15.68 -25.00 2.19
C SER A 417 16.26 -26.17 1.39
N LYS A 418 16.92 -25.91 0.24
CA LYS A 418 17.44 -26.93 -0.71
C LYS A 418 16.40 -28.02 -1.01
N MET A 419 15.15 -27.59 -1.21
CA MET A 419 14.01 -28.49 -1.26
C MET A 419 14.12 -29.47 -2.46
N PRO A 420 13.95 -30.79 -2.25
CA PRO A 420 13.97 -31.75 -3.35
C PRO A 420 12.88 -31.46 -4.36
N LYS A 421 13.25 -31.36 -5.64
CA LYS A 421 12.31 -31.21 -6.76
C LYS A 421 11.33 -32.38 -6.75
N TYR A 422 10.05 -32.10 -7.03
CA TYR A 422 8.96 -33.07 -7.03
C TYR A 422 8.61 -33.71 -5.68
N SER A 423 9.19 -33.24 -4.57
CA SER A 423 8.63 -33.56 -3.25
C SER A 423 7.20 -33.02 -3.13
N PHE A 424 6.40 -33.64 -2.26
CA PHE A 424 5.01 -33.23 -2.03
C PHE A 424 4.88 -31.72 -1.73
N THR A 425 5.71 -31.20 -0.82
CA THR A 425 5.75 -29.78 -0.48
C THR A 425 6.14 -28.91 -1.68
N TRP A 426 7.13 -29.33 -2.48
CA TRP A 426 7.55 -28.57 -3.66
C TRP A 426 6.42 -28.46 -4.69
N ILE A 427 5.70 -29.55 -4.94
CA ILE A 427 4.57 -29.58 -5.89
C ILE A 427 3.47 -28.62 -5.43
N TRP A 428 3.06 -28.67 -4.16
CA TRP A 428 2.03 -27.77 -3.64
C TRP A 428 2.41 -26.30 -3.69
N LEU A 429 3.66 -25.96 -3.37
CA LEU A 429 4.16 -24.59 -3.49
C LEU A 429 4.12 -24.09 -4.94
N LYS A 430 4.45 -24.96 -5.92
CA LYS A 430 4.37 -24.62 -7.34
C LYS A 430 2.92 -24.48 -7.81
N ILE A 431 2.02 -25.37 -7.40
CA ILE A 431 0.58 -25.27 -7.70
C ILE A 431 0.02 -23.95 -7.18
N LEU A 432 0.30 -23.60 -5.92
CA LEU A 432 -0.11 -22.33 -5.33
C LEU A 432 0.41 -21.14 -6.14
N SER A 433 1.69 -21.16 -6.51
CA SER A 433 2.31 -20.11 -7.33
C SER A 433 1.63 -19.95 -8.69
N TRP A 434 1.41 -21.04 -9.43
CA TRP A 434 0.73 -21.02 -10.72
C TRP A 434 -0.73 -20.57 -10.63
N ALA A 435 -1.46 -21.00 -9.60
CA ALA A 435 -2.83 -20.54 -9.37
C ALA A 435 -2.86 -19.02 -9.13
N CYS A 436 -1.94 -18.49 -8.31
CA CYS A 436 -1.85 -17.05 -8.05
C CYS A 436 -1.41 -16.24 -9.28
N LEU A 437 -0.61 -16.83 -10.19
CA LEU A 437 -0.29 -16.21 -11.48
C LEU A 437 -1.56 -16.01 -12.30
N ILE A 438 -2.38 -17.04 -12.44
CA ILE A 438 -3.64 -16.96 -13.21
C ILE A 438 -4.55 -15.89 -12.61
N VAL A 439 -4.72 -15.89 -11.29
CA VAL A 439 -5.49 -14.87 -10.57
C VAL A 439 -4.98 -13.46 -10.84
N SER A 440 -3.65 -13.26 -10.84
CA SER A 440 -3.06 -11.94 -11.12
C SER A 440 -3.23 -11.52 -12.58
N LEU A 441 -3.13 -12.46 -13.53
CA LEU A 441 -3.31 -12.17 -14.96
C LEU A 441 -4.76 -11.75 -15.27
N VAL A 442 -5.75 -12.45 -14.71
CA VAL A 442 -7.16 -12.07 -14.91
C VAL A 442 -7.46 -10.72 -14.25
N ALA A 443 -6.94 -10.47 -13.04
CA ALA A 443 -7.11 -9.20 -12.35
C ALA A 443 -6.48 -8.02 -13.11
N ALA A 444 -5.29 -8.22 -13.68
CA ALA A 444 -4.64 -7.23 -14.54
C ALA A 444 -5.48 -6.97 -15.80
N ALA A 445 -6.02 -8.01 -16.46
CA ALA A 445 -6.87 -7.85 -17.63
C ALA A 445 -8.14 -7.04 -17.33
N GLY A 446 -8.81 -7.32 -16.21
CA GLY A 446 -9.98 -6.56 -15.75
C GLY A 446 -9.65 -5.09 -15.50
N SER A 447 -8.56 -4.83 -14.79
CA SER A 447 -8.13 -3.45 -14.45
C SER A 447 -7.68 -2.65 -15.68
N ILE A 448 -7.00 -3.29 -16.64
CA ILE A 448 -6.62 -2.65 -17.91
C ILE A 448 -7.86 -2.35 -18.76
N GLN A 449 -8.83 -3.26 -18.81
CA GLN A 449 -10.08 -3.02 -19.53
C GLN A 449 -10.86 -1.86 -18.93
N GLY A 450 -10.97 -1.78 -17.61
CA GLY A 450 -11.65 -0.69 -16.92
C GLY A 450 -10.95 0.64 -17.17
N LEU A 451 -9.63 0.70 -16.98
CA LEU A 451 -8.81 1.88 -17.30
C LEU A 451 -8.97 2.33 -18.76
N ALA A 452 -8.93 1.39 -19.72
CA ALA A 452 -9.09 1.69 -21.14
C ALA A 452 -10.50 2.18 -21.49
N THR A 453 -11.51 1.80 -20.69
CA THR A 453 -12.89 2.26 -20.87
C THR A 453 -13.06 3.67 -20.34
N ASP A 454 -12.55 3.93 -19.14
CA ASP A 454 -12.62 5.25 -18.50
C ASP A 454 -11.80 6.30 -19.27
N LEU A 455 -10.66 5.91 -19.85
CA LEU A 455 -9.85 6.80 -20.69
C LEU A 455 -10.55 7.27 -21.97
N LYS A 456 -11.58 6.56 -22.46
CA LYS A 456 -12.32 6.99 -23.66
C LYS A 456 -13.21 8.21 -23.39
N THR A 457 -13.68 8.36 -22.17
CA THR A 457 -14.61 9.43 -21.77
C THR A 457 -13.90 10.54 -20.99
N TYR A 458 -12.73 10.25 -20.43
CA TYR A 458 -11.97 11.18 -19.62
C TYR A 458 -11.24 12.25 -20.44
N LYS A 459 -11.35 13.51 -19.98
CA LYS A 459 -10.61 14.66 -20.52
C LYS A 459 -9.67 15.17 -19.43
N PRO A 460 -8.35 14.93 -19.55
CA PRO A 460 -7.38 15.39 -18.57
C PRO A 460 -7.48 16.90 -18.31
N PHE A 461 -7.26 17.30 -17.05
CA PHE A 461 -7.24 18.69 -16.60
C PHE A 461 -8.57 19.46 -16.72
N GLN A 462 -9.69 18.76 -16.95
CA GLN A 462 -11.04 19.34 -16.88
C GLN A 462 -11.76 18.86 -15.62
N THR A 463 -12.56 19.75 -15.01
CA THR A 463 -13.49 19.38 -13.94
C THR A 463 -14.66 18.64 -14.57
N GLN A 464 -14.88 17.38 -14.19
CA GLN A 464 -16.08 16.66 -14.57
C GLN A 464 -17.20 17.02 -13.59
N ASP A 465 -18.39 17.28 -14.13
CA ASP A 465 -19.58 17.67 -13.36
C ASP A 465 -20.27 16.50 -12.64
#